data_AF-A0A6P2FHW7-F1
#
_entry.id   AF-A0A6P2FHW7-F1
#
_cell.length_a   1.000
_cell.length_b   1.000
_cell.length_c   1.000
_cell.angle_alpha   90.00
_cell.angle_beta   90.00
_cell.angle_gamma   90.00
#
_symmetry.space_group_name_H-M   'P 1'
#
loop_
_entity.id
_entity.type
_entity.pdbx_description
1 polymer ?
#
loop_
_entity_poly.entity_id
_entity_poly.type
_entity_poly.pdbx_seq_one_letter_code
_entity_poly.pdbx_strand_id
1 'polypeptide(L)'
;MQQLTLDHNPPHQRHSRTSRKAAEAFVPKAPTKRALVLAYLKRCGRAGATDEEMQRGIPMGANTQRPRRVELCTDRLIVDSGRTRLTGGGDEAVVWVVNEPANIQGDA
;
A
#
# COMPACT_ATOMS: atom_id res chain seq x y z
N MET A 1 -46.59 -14.61 -4.15
CA MET A 1 -45.53 -15.63 -4.03
C MET A 1 -44.40 -15.23 -4.98
N GLN A 2 -43.19 -15.01 -4.43
CA GLN A 2 -41.85 -15.00 -5.07
C GLN A 2 -41.63 -13.92 -6.17
N GLN A 3 -40.49 -13.22 -6.29
CA GLN A 3 -39.12 -13.54 -5.89
C GLN A 3 -38.25 -12.26 -5.87
N LEU A 4 -37.37 -12.16 -4.88
CA LEU A 4 -36.30 -11.16 -4.73
C LEU A 4 -35.13 -11.49 -5.68
N THR A 5 -34.68 -10.53 -6.49
CA THR A 5 -33.34 -10.55 -7.11
C THR A 5 -32.56 -9.33 -6.62
N LEU A 6 -31.79 -9.53 -5.56
CA LEU A 6 -30.85 -8.54 -5.03
C LEU A 6 -29.52 -8.69 -5.77
N ASP A 7 -29.42 -8.04 -6.91
CA ASP A 7 -28.21 -7.92 -7.71
C ASP A 7 -27.18 -7.04 -6.97
N HIS A 8 -26.42 -7.64 -6.05
CA HIS A 8 -25.32 -6.98 -5.37
C HIS A 8 -24.08 -6.94 -6.27
N ASN A 9 -24.03 -5.93 -7.15
CA ASN A 9 -22.81 -5.56 -7.86
C ASN A 9 -22.39 -4.15 -7.40
N PRO A 10 -21.38 -3.98 -6.52
CA PRO A 10 -20.92 -2.66 -6.14
C PRO A 10 -20.31 -1.94 -7.35
N PRO A 11 -20.79 -0.73 -7.71
CA PRO A 11 -20.36 -0.03 -8.91
C PRO A 11 -19.00 0.63 -8.68
N HIS A 12 -17.91 -0.08 -9.00
CA HIS A 12 -16.59 0.52 -9.10
C HIS A 12 -16.09 0.51 -10.54
N GLN A 13 -16.88 1.11 -11.44
CA GLN A 13 -16.43 1.42 -12.80
C GLN A 13 -16.03 2.89 -12.97
N ARG A 14 -14.73 3.06 -13.30
CA ARG A 14 -14.23 3.87 -14.42
C ARG A 14 -14.22 5.40 -14.37
N HIS A 15 -14.12 6.06 -13.20
CA HIS A 15 -13.82 7.51 -13.18
C HIS A 15 -12.79 8.00 -12.14
N SER A 16 -11.68 7.29 -11.91
CA SER A 16 -10.52 7.95 -11.27
C SER A 16 -9.65 8.66 -12.32
N ARG A 17 -10.21 9.72 -12.93
CA ARG A 17 -9.52 10.59 -13.91
C ARG A 17 -8.57 11.60 -13.23
N THR A 18 -8.10 11.31 -12.01
CA THR A 18 -7.26 12.18 -11.20
C THR A 18 -6.02 11.46 -10.66
N SER A 19 -5.41 10.56 -11.44
CA SER A 19 -4.11 9.97 -11.07
C SER A 19 -2.89 10.60 -11.77
N ARG A 20 -3.04 11.67 -12.57
CA ARG A 20 -1.92 12.17 -13.42
C ARG A 20 -1.71 13.69 -13.46
N LYS A 21 -1.98 14.42 -12.37
CA LYS A 21 -1.76 15.88 -12.28
C LYS A 21 -1.13 16.38 -10.96
N ALA A 22 -0.43 15.53 -10.21
CA ALA A 22 0.15 15.92 -8.92
C ALA A 22 1.69 15.98 -8.89
N ALA A 23 2.35 15.85 -10.05
CA ALA A 23 3.82 15.84 -10.13
C ALA A 23 4.46 17.24 -10.24
N GLU A 24 3.67 18.30 -10.47
CA GLU A 24 4.20 19.66 -10.68
C GLU A 24 3.67 20.60 -9.59
N ALA A 25 4.43 20.75 -8.52
CA ALA A 25 4.64 22.03 -7.82
C ALA A 25 5.53 21.77 -6.60
N PHE A 26 6.72 22.36 -6.63
CA PHE A 26 7.65 22.48 -5.52
C PHE A 26 7.05 23.42 -4.46
N VAL A 27 6.40 22.81 -3.48
CA VAL A 27 6.12 23.35 -2.15
C VAL A 27 6.66 22.26 -1.21
N PRO A 28 7.09 22.53 0.04
CA PRO A 28 7.24 21.47 1.04
C PRO A 28 5.84 20.93 1.35
N LYS A 29 5.30 20.15 0.40
CA LYS A 29 3.99 19.54 0.46
C LYS A 29 4.03 18.51 1.58
N ALA A 30 2.92 18.42 2.32
CA ALA A 30 2.66 17.26 3.16
C ALA A 30 3.09 15.99 2.40
N PRO A 31 3.79 15.06 3.07
CA PRO A 31 4.31 13.87 2.42
C PRO A 31 3.19 13.20 1.62
N THR A 32 3.47 12.86 0.37
CA THR A 32 2.47 12.23 -0.50
C THR A 32 1.94 10.97 0.17
N LYS A 33 0.71 10.56 -0.17
CA LYS A 33 0.13 9.31 0.34
C LYS A 33 1.09 8.12 0.15
N ARG A 34 1.79 8.08 -0.98
CA ARG A 34 2.83 7.09 -1.23
C ARG A 34 4.02 7.21 -0.27
N ALA A 35 4.50 8.41 -0.01
CA ALA A 35 5.56 8.66 0.97
C ALA A 35 5.15 8.27 2.40
N LEU A 36 3.87 8.42 2.78
CA LEU A 36 3.36 7.98 4.08
C LEU A 36 3.46 6.47 4.27
N VAL A 37 3.07 5.68 3.24
CA VAL A 37 3.20 4.22 3.26
C VAL A 37 4.66 3.80 3.40
N LEU A 38 5.54 4.38 2.58
CA LEU A 38 6.97 4.06 2.64
C LEU A 38 7.57 4.46 3.99
N ALA A 39 7.22 5.63 4.53
CA ALA A 39 7.69 6.09 5.83
C ALA A 39 7.19 5.18 6.97
N TYR A 40 5.96 4.68 6.89
CA TYR A 40 5.45 3.70 7.85
C TYR A 40 6.27 2.42 7.82
N LEU A 41 6.50 1.84 6.63
CA LEU A 41 7.31 0.64 6.48
C LEU A 41 8.76 0.82 6.92
N LYS A 42 9.35 2.01 6.67
CA LYS A 42 10.69 2.36 7.19
C LYS A 42 10.74 2.34 8.72
N ARG A 43 9.69 2.83 9.39
CA ARG A 43 9.59 2.76 10.87
C ARG A 43 9.43 1.33 11.37
N CYS A 44 8.73 0.47 10.64
CA CYS A 44 8.61 -0.96 10.95
C CYS A 44 9.92 -1.73 10.70
N GLY A 45 10.77 -1.25 9.80
CA GLY A 45 12.03 -1.90 9.42
C GLY A 45 11.82 -3.33 8.93
N ARG A 46 12.66 -4.26 9.39
CA ARG A 46 12.61 -5.69 9.02
C ARG A 46 11.37 -6.42 9.52
N ALA A 47 10.65 -5.88 10.51
CA ALA A 47 9.38 -6.47 10.96
C ALA A 47 8.28 -6.33 9.90
N GLY A 48 8.39 -5.28 9.07
CA GLY A 48 7.41 -4.97 8.03
C GLY A 48 6.01 -4.68 8.57
N ALA A 49 5.05 -4.60 7.67
CA ALA A 49 3.65 -4.48 8.03
C ALA A 49 2.73 -5.13 6.99
N THR A 50 1.57 -5.59 7.44
CA THR A 50 0.47 -5.98 6.56
C THR A 50 -0.27 -4.75 6.03
N ASP A 51 -1.09 -4.93 4.99
CA ASP A 51 -1.96 -3.86 4.49
C ASP A 51 -2.91 -3.32 5.57
N GLU A 52 -3.42 -4.20 6.43
CA GLU A 52 -4.31 -3.81 7.53
C GLU A 52 -3.56 -3.00 8.59
N GLU A 53 -2.35 -3.42 8.98
CA GLU A 53 -1.51 -2.67 9.92
C GLU A 53 -1.14 -1.29 9.38
N MET A 54 -0.83 -1.20 8.07
CA MET A 54 -0.64 0.09 7.42
C MET A 54 -1.91 0.95 7.50
N GLN A 55 -3.08 0.41 7.14
CA GLN A 55 -4.35 1.17 7.14
C GLN A 55 -4.75 1.66 8.54
N ARG A 56 -4.36 0.93 9.60
CA ARG A 56 -4.56 1.35 11.00
C ARG A 56 -3.51 2.36 11.45
N GLY A 57 -2.29 2.26 10.93
CA GLY A 57 -1.13 3.06 11.36
C GLY A 57 -0.92 4.37 10.60
N ILE A 58 -1.62 4.58 9.49
CA ILE A 58 -1.64 5.85 8.75
C ILE A 58 -3.08 6.25 8.40
N PRO A 59 -3.40 7.55 8.27
CA PRO A 59 -4.76 8.02 7.94
C PRO A 59 -5.10 7.75 6.47
N MET A 60 -5.25 6.48 6.10
CA MET A 60 -5.44 6.02 4.73
C MET A 60 -6.24 4.72 4.65
N GLY A 61 -7.41 4.79 4.02
CA GLY A 61 -8.24 3.61 3.78
C GLY A 61 -7.68 2.66 2.69
N ALA A 62 -8.18 1.42 2.68
CA ALA A 62 -7.71 0.33 1.81
C ALA A 62 -7.68 0.68 0.32
N ASN A 63 -8.73 1.32 -0.20
CA ASN A 63 -8.85 1.71 -1.60
C ASN A 63 -7.80 2.75 -2.05
N THR A 64 -7.16 3.43 -1.09
CA THR A 64 -6.08 4.36 -1.37
C THR A 64 -4.72 3.74 -1.08
N GLN A 65 -4.60 2.97 0.01
CA GLN A 65 -3.34 2.37 0.44
C GLN A 65 -2.84 1.29 -0.54
N ARG A 66 -3.71 0.39 -0.99
CA ARG A 66 -3.32 -0.73 -1.86
C ARG A 66 -2.70 -0.29 -3.19
N PRO A 67 -3.26 0.70 -3.93
CA PRO A 67 -2.59 1.25 -5.11
C PRO A 67 -1.24 1.88 -4.82
N ARG A 68 -1.08 2.59 -3.69
CA ARG A 68 0.22 3.20 -3.32
C ARG A 68 1.28 2.14 -3.00
N ARG A 69 0.89 1.05 -2.34
CA ARG A 69 1.77 -0.11 -2.13
C ARG A 69 2.18 -0.72 -3.47
N VAL A 70 1.25 -0.92 -4.41
CA VAL A 70 1.59 -1.45 -5.74
C VAL A 70 2.59 -0.54 -6.46
N GLU A 71 2.37 0.78 -6.45
CA GLU A 71 3.34 1.75 -7.01
C GLU A 71 4.73 1.65 -6.37
N LEU A 72 4.81 1.48 -5.05
CA LEU A 72 6.08 1.29 -4.33
C LEU A 72 6.76 -0.04 -4.68
N CYS A 73 5.98 -1.10 -4.89
CA CYS A 73 6.47 -2.41 -5.31
C CYS A 73 7.01 -2.36 -6.75
N THR A 74 6.29 -1.70 -7.66
CA THR A 74 6.73 -1.47 -9.04
C THR A 74 8.07 -0.75 -9.09
N ASP A 75 8.25 0.24 -8.20
CA ASP A 75 9.49 1.01 -8.11
C ASP A 75 10.56 0.32 -7.23
N ARG A 76 10.33 -0.94 -6.83
CA ARG A 76 11.24 -1.76 -6.01
C ARG A 76 11.69 -1.08 -4.72
N LEU A 77 10.84 -0.23 -4.14
CA LEU A 77 11.11 0.43 -2.85
C LEU A 77 10.63 -0.41 -1.67
N ILE A 78 9.70 -1.32 -1.92
CA ILE A 78 9.19 -2.30 -0.96
C ILE A 78 9.10 -3.65 -1.65
N VAL A 79 9.17 -4.72 -0.87
CA VAL A 79 9.07 -6.10 -1.36
C VAL A 79 8.20 -6.91 -0.43
N ASP A 80 7.64 -8.00 -0.97
CA ASP A 80 7.05 -9.06 -0.17
C ASP A 80 8.15 -9.68 0.69
N SER A 81 7.93 -9.79 2.00
CA SER A 81 8.91 -10.41 2.90
C SER A 81 8.90 -11.94 2.87
N GLY A 82 7.98 -12.56 2.13
CA GLY A 82 7.74 -14.01 2.12
C GLY A 82 7.04 -14.53 3.38
N ARG A 83 6.60 -13.62 4.27
CA ARG A 83 5.93 -13.93 5.53
C ARG A 83 4.51 -13.42 5.50
N THR A 84 3.62 -14.15 6.16
CA THR A 84 2.23 -13.73 6.43
C THR A 84 2.04 -13.46 7.92
N ARG A 85 1.02 -12.66 8.26
CA ARG A 85 0.58 -12.39 9.62
C ARG A 85 -0.94 -12.37 9.66
N LEU A 86 -1.52 -12.94 10.72
CA LEU A 86 -2.96 -12.93 10.93
C LEU A 86 -3.47 -11.50 11.09
N THR A 87 -4.51 -11.18 10.31
CA THR A 87 -5.29 -9.96 10.41
C THR A 87 -6.24 -10.00 11.60
N GLY A 88 -6.84 -8.86 11.94
CA GLY A 88 -7.91 -8.81 12.96
C GLY A 88 -9.12 -9.69 12.63
N GLY A 89 -9.32 -10.04 11.35
CA GLY A 89 -10.37 -10.95 10.90
C GLY A 89 -9.99 -12.44 10.90
N GLY A 90 -8.75 -12.79 11.25
CA GLY A 90 -8.26 -14.17 11.24
C GLY A 90 -7.68 -14.64 9.90
N ASP A 91 -7.69 -13.80 8.86
CA ASP A 91 -7.08 -14.12 7.57
C ASP A 91 -5.57 -13.86 7.57
N GLU A 92 -4.81 -14.67 6.85
CA GLU A 92 -3.39 -14.44 6.60
C GLU A 92 -3.18 -13.30 5.60
N ALA A 93 -2.41 -12.27 5.99
CA ALA A 93 -2.02 -11.18 5.11
C ALA A 93 -0.50 -11.11 4.94
N VAL A 94 -0.07 -10.84 3.70
CA VAL A 94 1.35 -10.65 3.35
C VAL A 94 1.95 -9.49 4.14
N VAL A 95 3.13 -9.72 4.69
CA VAL A 95 3.95 -8.71 5.36
C VAL A 95 4.89 -8.08 4.32
N TRP A 96 4.76 -6.76 4.15
CA TRP A 96 5.60 -5.96 3.26
C TRP A 96 6.75 -5.35 4.04
N VAL A 97 7.94 -5.30 3.45
CA VAL A 97 9.14 -4.67 4.03
C VAL A 97 9.73 -3.67 3.05
N VAL A 98 10.49 -2.71 3.58
CA VAL A 98 11.29 -1.81 2.73
C VAL A 98 12.36 -2.64 2.04
N ASN A 99 12.51 -2.42 0.73
CA ASN A 99 13.65 -2.93 0.00
C ASN A 99 14.84 -2.04 0.34
N GLU A 100 15.52 -2.36 1.44
CA GLU A 100 16.82 -1.77 1.70
C GLU A 100 17.74 -2.28 0.60
N PRO A 101 18.37 -1.39 -0.20
CA PRO A 101 19.41 -1.85 -1.10
C PRO A 101 20.46 -2.49 -0.21
N ALA A 102 20.54 -3.82 -0.24
CA ALA A 102 21.67 -4.54 0.30
C ALA A 102 22.89 -3.86 -0.33
N ASN A 103 23.66 -3.17 0.51
CA ASN A 103 24.82 -2.42 0.12
C ASN A 103 25.57 -3.22 -0.92
N ILE A 104 25.53 -2.78 -2.19
CA ILE A 104 26.36 -3.34 -3.24
C ILE A 104 27.79 -2.86 -2.97
N GLN A 105 28.36 -3.34 -1.86
CA GLN A 105 29.79 -3.51 -1.71
C GLN A 105 30.15 -4.69 -2.62
N GLY A 106 30.45 -4.32 -3.86
CA GLY A 106 30.96 -5.20 -4.90
C GLY A 106 31.99 -4.40 -5.69
N ASP A 107 33.17 -4.30 -5.08
CA ASP A 107 34.50 -4.27 -5.70
C ASP A 107 34.55 -4.20 -7.24
N ALA A 108 35.08 -3.09 -7.76
CA ALA A 108 36.23 -3.03 -8.69
C ALA A 108 36.49 -1.57 -9.11
#